data_AF-A0A4Q2TKD7-F1
#
_entry.id   AF-A0A4Q2TKD7-F1
#
_cell.length_a   1.000
_cell.length_b   1.000
_cell.length_c   1.000
_cell.angle_alpha   90.00
_cell.angle_beta   90.00
_cell.angle_gamma   90.00
#
_symmetry.space_group_name_H-M   'P 1'
#
loop_
_entity.id
_entity.type
_entity.pdbx_description
1 polymer ?
#
loop_
_entity_poly.entity_id
_entity_poly.type
_entity_poly.pdbx_seq_one_letter_code
_entity_poly.pdbx_strand_id
1 'polypeptide(L)'
;MIDREGPFRMGEGYAERPATCETIKQWIDHAPATDDRITLTITGRLAAVQWDGTLAYLVMCEEKDVQVMCVTYSKEGRHVGDTVLFAGGYARYGARRIMLDPCLAAPGE
;
A
#
# COMPACT_ATOMS: atom_id res chain seq x y z
N MET A 1 7.98 17.03 -7.47
CA MET A 1 7.68 16.41 -8.78
C MET A 1 7.57 14.91 -8.57
N ILE A 2 6.61 14.24 -9.19
CA ILE A 2 6.43 12.79 -9.02
C ILE A 2 7.40 12.02 -9.90
N ASP A 3 8.05 11.00 -9.36
CA ASP A 3 8.88 10.09 -10.13
C ASP A 3 7.98 9.09 -10.87
N ARG A 4 8.05 9.09 -12.20
CA ARG A 4 7.24 8.18 -13.04
C ARG A 4 7.69 6.73 -12.91
N GLU A 5 8.96 6.49 -12.61
CA GLU A 5 9.51 5.16 -12.36
C GLU A 5 9.27 4.69 -10.92
N GLY A 6 8.77 5.59 -10.06
CA GLY A 6 8.39 5.30 -8.69
C GLY A 6 6.94 4.84 -8.51
N PRO A 7 6.61 4.40 -7.28
CA PRO A 7 5.34 3.75 -6.97
C PRO A 7 4.20 4.74 -6.68
N PHE A 8 4.43 6.05 -6.82
CA PHE A 8 3.46 7.09 -6.50
C PHE A 8 2.75 7.61 -7.76
N ARG A 9 1.47 7.96 -7.65
CA ARG A 9 0.70 8.72 -8.67
C ARG A 9 -0.05 9.89 -8.05
N MET A 10 -0.17 11.00 -8.79
CA MET A 10 -1.02 12.12 -8.38
C MET A 10 -2.49 11.73 -8.56
N GLY A 11 -3.33 12.05 -7.58
CA GLY A 11 -4.75 11.67 -7.58
C GLY A 11 -4.96 10.15 -7.52
N GLU A 12 -6.07 9.70 -8.10
CA GLU A 12 -6.38 8.27 -8.24
C GLU A 12 -5.60 7.65 -9.41
N GLY A 13 -5.06 6.46 -9.20
CA GLY A 13 -4.47 5.67 -10.29
C GLY A 13 -3.37 4.73 -9.83
N TYR A 14 -3.20 3.65 -10.59
CA TYR A 14 -2.15 2.67 -10.34
C TYR A 14 -0.81 3.20 -10.87
N ALA A 15 0.24 3.08 -10.08
CA ALA A 15 1.58 3.29 -10.58
C ALA A 15 1.97 2.14 -11.52
N GLU A 16 2.60 2.48 -12.64
CA GLU A 16 3.10 1.50 -13.62
C GLU A 16 4.17 0.58 -13.02
N ARG A 17 4.88 1.08 -12.01
CA ARG A 17 5.90 0.32 -11.27
C ARG A 17 5.53 0.29 -9.79
N PRO A 18 4.84 -0.77 -9.34
CA PRO A 18 4.58 -0.97 -7.93
C PRO A 18 5.88 -1.07 -7.13
N ALA A 19 5.87 -0.59 -5.89
CA ALA A 19 6.89 -0.96 -4.93
C ALA A 19 6.74 -2.46 -4.58
N THR A 20 7.74 -2.97 -3.88
CA THR A 20 7.72 -4.27 -3.19
C THR A 20 8.11 -4.08 -1.74
N CYS A 21 7.96 -5.10 -0.90
CA CYS A 21 8.43 -5.02 0.49
C CYS A 21 9.94 -4.78 0.60
N GLU A 22 10.74 -5.17 -0.40
CA GLU A 22 12.17 -4.91 -0.45
C GLU A 22 12.51 -3.47 -0.82
N THR A 23 11.70 -2.84 -1.68
CA THR A 23 11.99 -1.52 -2.26
C THR A 23 11.26 -0.37 -1.55
N ILE A 24 10.17 -0.63 -0.82
CA ILE A 24 9.35 0.42 -0.20
C ILE A 24 10.13 1.32 0.78
N LYS A 25 11.17 0.77 1.44
CA LYS A 25 12.06 1.54 2.31
C LYS A 25 12.84 2.64 1.57
N GLN A 26 13.07 2.46 0.28
CA GLN A 26 13.73 3.46 -0.57
C GLN A 26 12.74 4.54 -1.01
N TRP A 27 11.45 4.25 -0.99
CA TRP A 27 10.41 5.16 -1.50
C TRP A 27 9.71 5.97 -0.42
N ILE A 28 9.70 5.51 0.83
CA ILE A 28 8.93 6.16 1.90
C ILE A 28 9.34 7.62 2.14
N ASP A 29 10.61 7.97 1.94
CA ASP A 29 11.15 9.33 2.07
C ASP A 29 11.12 10.12 0.75
N HIS A 30 10.61 9.51 -0.33
CA HIS A 30 10.53 10.08 -1.67
C HIS A 30 9.08 10.32 -2.12
N ALA A 31 8.11 10.25 -1.20
CA ALA A 31 6.74 10.63 -1.48
C ALA A 31 6.69 12.10 -1.95
N PRO A 32 5.86 12.44 -2.96
CA PRO A 32 5.71 13.82 -3.41
C PRO A 32 5.32 14.76 -2.26
N ALA A 33 6.05 15.86 -2.09
CA ALA A 33 5.67 16.93 -1.18
C ALA A 33 4.52 17.74 -1.78
N THR A 34 3.28 17.36 -1.45
CA THR A 34 2.06 18.03 -1.88
C THR A 34 0.96 17.84 -0.83
N ASP A 35 0.02 18.79 -0.78
CA ASP A 35 -1.22 18.68 -0.01
C ASP A 35 -2.33 17.95 -0.80
N ASP A 36 -2.09 17.69 -2.10
CA ASP A 36 -3.00 16.92 -2.94
C ASP A 36 -3.00 15.43 -2.56
N ARG A 37 -4.08 14.73 -2.93
CA ARG A 37 -4.13 13.27 -2.85
C ARG A 37 -3.05 12.65 -3.75
N ILE A 38 -2.33 11.68 -3.19
CA ILE A 38 -1.41 10.81 -3.92
C ILE A 38 -1.78 9.34 -3.69
N THR A 39 -1.65 8.52 -4.72
CA THR A 39 -1.80 7.06 -4.64
C THR A 39 -0.42 6.43 -4.52
N LEU A 40 -0.28 5.40 -3.69
CA LEU A 40 0.86 4.47 -3.70
C LEU A 40 0.38 3.12 -4.26
N THR A 41 1.19 2.50 -5.11
CA THR A 41 0.99 1.12 -5.55
C THR A 41 2.13 0.23 -5.05
N ILE A 42 1.80 -0.92 -4.45
CA ILE A 42 2.77 -1.88 -3.90
C ILE A 42 2.26 -3.31 -4.10
N THR A 43 3.15 -4.23 -4.41
CA THR A 43 2.86 -5.67 -4.44
C THR A 43 3.65 -6.41 -3.37
N GLY A 44 3.06 -7.44 -2.79
CA GLY A 44 3.72 -8.23 -1.75
C GLY A 44 2.82 -9.28 -1.12
N ARG A 45 3.40 -10.10 -0.26
CA ARG A 45 2.66 -11.10 0.52
C ARG A 45 1.98 -10.46 1.73
N LEU A 46 0.76 -10.91 2.02
CA LEU A 46 0.02 -10.51 3.20
C LEU A 46 0.65 -11.12 4.47
N ALA A 47 1.00 -10.26 5.42
CA ALA A 47 1.48 -10.64 6.75
C ALA A 47 0.34 -10.72 7.77
N ALA A 48 -0.72 -9.92 7.59
CA ALA A 48 -1.93 -9.99 8.40
C ALA A 48 -3.18 -9.66 7.59
N VAL A 49 -4.30 -10.27 7.98
CA VAL A 49 -5.62 -10.05 7.40
C VAL A 49 -6.63 -9.97 8.53
N GLN A 50 -7.28 -8.83 8.71
CA GLN A 50 -8.26 -8.60 9.78
C GLN A 50 -9.58 -8.06 9.22
N TRP A 51 -10.66 -8.31 9.95
CA TRP A 51 -12.02 -7.84 9.66
C TRP A 51 -12.67 -7.42 10.97
N ASP A 52 -13.20 -6.20 11.04
CA ASP A 52 -13.84 -5.67 12.24
C ASP A 52 -15.38 -5.72 12.23
N GLY A 53 -15.98 -6.21 11.13
CA GLY A 53 -17.42 -6.19 10.90
C GLY A 53 -17.88 -5.16 9.86
N THR A 54 -17.03 -4.19 9.53
CA THR A 54 -17.31 -3.09 8.57
C THR A 54 -16.17 -2.89 7.57
N LEU A 55 -14.92 -2.89 8.03
CA LEU A 55 -13.71 -2.71 7.24
C LEU A 55 -12.77 -3.91 7.40
N ALA A 56 -12.05 -4.16 6.32
CA ALA A 56 -10.94 -5.10 6.26
C ALA A 56 -9.62 -4.34 6.30
N TYR A 57 -8.68 -4.90 7.06
CA TYR A 57 -7.32 -4.39 7.19
C TYR A 57 -6.36 -5.46 6.70
N LEU A 58 -5.74 -5.20 5.55
CA LEU A 58 -4.78 -6.11 4.92
C LEU A 58 -3.40 -5.50 5.08
N VAL A 59 -2.47 -6.23 5.71
CA VAL A 59 -1.13 -5.73 6.00
C VAL A 59 -0.12 -6.49 5.17
N MET A 60 0.73 -5.74 4.46
CA MET A 60 1.93 -6.24 3.80
C MET A 60 3.18 -5.79 4.54
N CYS A 61 4.24 -6.56 4.31
CA CYS A 61 5.58 -6.35 4.82
C CYS A 61 5.68 -6.55 6.34
N GLU A 62 6.83 -7.07 6.78
CA GLU A 62 7.08 -7.36 8.19
C GLU A 62 7.19 -6.06 8.99
N GLU A 63 6.79 -6.09 10.27
CA GLU A 63 6.80 -4.90 11.15
C GLU A 63 8.20 -4.27 11.32
N LYS A 64 9.26 -5.09 11.23
CA LYS A 64 10.64 -4.61 11.31
C LYS A 64 11.02 -3.70 10.12
N ASP A 65 10.32 -3.82 9.00
CA ASP A 65 10.54 -3.06 7.78
C ASP A 65 9.58 -1.85 7.70
N VAL A 66 9.25 -1.39 6.50
CA VAL A 66 8.15 -0.42 6.31
C VAL A 66 6.87 -1.21 6.10
N GLN A 67 6.00 -1.18 7.09
CA GLN A 67 4.72 -1.86 7.05
C GLN A 67 3.70 -1.04 6.25
N VAL A 68 2.95 -1.72 5.38
CA VAL A 68 1.90 -1.08 4.56
C VAL A 68 0.56 -1.73 4.85
N MET A 69 -0.39 -0.92 5.31
CA MET A 69 -1.76 -1.34 5.59
C MET A 69 -2.72 -0.82 4.52
N CYS A 70 -3.51 -1.71 3.95
CA CYS A 70 -4.62 -1.41 3.04
C CYS A 70 -5.93 -1.46 3.82
N VAL A 71 -6.65 -0.35 3.84
CA VAL A 71 -8.00 -0.25 4.43
C VAL A 71 -9.01 -0.38 3.29
N THR A 72 -9.85 -1.43 3.35
CA THR A 72 -10.81 -1.75 2.31
C THR A 72 -12.11 -2.31 2.90
N TYR A 73 -13.14 -2.53 2.09
CA TYR A 73 -14.46 -2.94 2.57
C TYR A 73 -14.65 -4.46 2.71
N SER A 74 -13.71 -5.26 2.21
CA SER A 74 -13.82 -6.72 2.23
C SER A 74 -12.45 -7.38 2.14
N LYS A 75 -12.32 -8.55 2.76
CA LYS A 75 -11.14 -9.41 2.57
C LYS A 75 -11.13 -10.06 1.18
N GLU A 76 -12.29 -10.19 0.53
CA GLU A 76 -12.51 -10.91 -0.73
C GLU A 76 -11.84 -12.30 -0.76
N GLY A 77 -11.89 -13.02 0.36
CA GLY A 77 -11.29 -14.35 0.47
C GLY A 77 -9.76 -14.38 0.50
N ARG A 78 -9.09 -13.24 0.72
CA ARG A 78 -7.62 -13.20 0.91
C ARG A 78 -7.22 -13.69 2.30
N HIS A 79 -6.04 -14.30 2.35
CA HIS A 79 -5.44 -14.90 3.54
C HIS A 79 -3.98 -14.45 3.71
N VAL A 80 -3.45 -14.65 4.91
CA VAL A 80 -2.02 -14.48 5.18
C VAL A 80 -1.22 -15.38 4.23
N GLY A 81 -0.18 -14.83 3.62
CA GLY A 81 0.67 -15.50 2.63
C GLY A 81 0.32 -15.18 1.17
N ASP A 82 -0.89 -14.74 0.87
CA ASP A 82 -1.31 -14.40 -0.50
C ASP A 82 -0.50 -13.22 -1.04
N THR A 83 -0.01 -13.33 -2.28
CA THR A 83 0.58 -12.20 -3.00
C THR A 83 -0.53 -11.35 -3.60
N VAL A 84 -0.57 -10.07 -3.23
CA VAL A 84 -1.60 -9.13 -3.68
C VAL A 84 -0.98 -7.81 -4.11
N LEU A 85 -1.70 -7.07 -4.95
CA LEU A 85 -1.38 -5.71 -5.35
C LEU A 85 -2.28 -4.75 -4.58
N PHE A 86 -1.70 -3.80 -3.86
CA PHE A 86 -2.41 -2.68 -3.27
C PHE A 86 -2.25 -1.43 -4.13
N ALA A 87 -3.34 -0.67 -4.26
CA ALA A 87 -3.32 0.71 -4.73
C ALA A 87 -4.32 1.53 -3.92
N GLY A 88 -3.88 2.64 -3.33
CA GLY A 88 -4.79 3.49 -2.57
C GLY A 88 -4.16 4.80 -2.11
N GLY A 89 -5.00 5.64 -1.50
CA GLY A 89 -4.63 6.96 -1.02
C GLY A 89 -3.56 6.87 0.06
N TYR A 90 -2.37 7.39 -0.22
CA TYR A 90 -1.21 7.28 0.66
C TYR A 90 -1.30 8.22 1.87
N ALA A 91 -1.07 7.67 3.04
CA ALA A 91 -0.77 8.40 4.26
C ALA A 91 0.41 7.76 5.00
N ARG A 92 1.30 8.59 5.54
CA ARG A 92 2.46 8.15 6.33
C ARG A 92 2.23 8.38 7.81
N TYR A 93 2.51 7.37 8.63
CA TYR A 93 2.41 7.42 10.08
C TYR A 93 3.78 7.14 10.72
N GLY A 94 4.51 8.21 11.00
CA GLY A 94 5.87 8.11 11.55
C GLY A 94 6.87 7.51 10.55
N ALA A 95 7.92 6.87 11.06
CA ALA A 95 9.07 6.51 10.25
C ALA A 95 8.86 5.28 9.34
N ARG A 96 7.96 4.35 9.70
CA ARG A 96 7.90 3.00 9.08
C ARG A 96 6.50 2.46 8.83
N ARG A 97 5.46 3.30 8.89
CA ARG A 97 4.08 2.85 8.66
C ARG A 97 3.45 3.68 7.55
N ILE A 98 2.87 2.98 6.58
CA ILE A 98 2.09 3.55 5.49
C ILE A 98 0.68 2.97 5.58
N MET A 99 -0.32 3.83 5.42
CA MET A 99 -1.71 3.43 5.28
C MET A 99 -2.20 3.84 3.89
N LEU A 100 -2.98 2.97 3.28
CA LEU A 100 -3.67 3.22 2.02
C LEU A 100 -5.17 3.24 2.30
N ASP A 101 -5.80 4.40 2.13
CA ASP A 101 -7.23 4.60 2.41
C ASP A 101 -7.89 5.67 1.49
N PRO A 102 -8.98 5.35 0.77
CA PRO A 102 -9.44 3.98 0.49
C PRO A 102 -8.38 3.22 -0.31
N CYS A 103 -8.34 1.91 -0.11
CA CYS A 103 -7.44 1.01 -0.82
C CYS A 103 -8.18 -0.07 -1.60
N LEU A 104 -7.71 -0.29 -2.83
CA LEU A 104 -8.02 -1.44 -3.65
C LEU A 104 -6.94 -2.50 -3.45
N ALA A 105 -7.38 -3.71 -3.17
CA ALA A 105 -6.54 -4.90 -3.20
C ALA A 105 -6.96 -5.74 -4.40
N ALA A 106 -6.00 -6.18 -5.21
CA ALA A 106 -6.20 -7.08 -6.34
C ALA A 106 -5.26 -8.28 -6.20
N PRO A 107 -5.53 -9.43 -6.85
CA PRO A 107 -4.54 -10.50 -6.95
C PRO A 107 -3.21 -9.94 -7.49
N GLY A 108 -2.09 -10.38 -6.91
CA GLY A 108 -0.77 -10.07 -7.45
C GLY A 108 -0.49 -10.96 -8.67
N GLU A 109 0.30 -10.45 -9.61
CA GLU A 109 0.92 -11.26 -10.68
C GLU A 109 2.05 -12.14 -10.15
#